data_AF-W8F1Y0-F1
#
_entry.id   AF-W8F1Y0-F1
#
_cell.length_a   1.000
_cell.length_b   1.000
_cell.length_c   1.000
_cell.angle_alpha   90.00
_cell.angle_beta   90.00
_cell.angle_gamma   90.00
#
_symmetry.space_group_name_H-M   'P 1'
#
loop_
_entity.id
_entity.type
_entity.pdbx_description
1 polymer ?
#
loop_
_entity_poly.entity_id
_entity_poly.type
_entity_poly.pdbx_seq_one_letter_code
_entity_poly.pdbx_strand_id
1 'polypeptide(L)'
;MAQVPILLYIAFGLTTVLAVWLFCRAVPRRALVVAAGLALWLLGQGVLALTGFYTNTHALPPRLLLAVGPPLLVALLLVITPRGRHLLAQLWPDALTLFHVVRVPVEVVLFGLAQYRAVPTLMTFEGRNWDILTGLTAPLLYYLVFRRRQLGRRALLVWNLVGLGLLVNIVAHAVLAVPSPLQQLAFEQPNVAVLYFPFGWLPAGVVPLVLVAHLAALWQLRQPAWEPAGVA
;
A
#
# COMPACT_ATOMS: atom_id res chain seq x y z
N MET A 1 -3.38 13.48 18.94
CA MET A 1 -4.51 12.96 18.12
C MET A 1 -5.82 12.79 18.90
N ALA A 2 -6.01 13.51 20.03
CA ALA A 2 -7.16 13.30 20.93
C ALA A 2 -8.55 13.61 20.32
N GLN A 3 -8.59 14.24 19.15
CA GLN A 3 -9.82 14.58 18.43
C GLN A 3 -10.21 13.54 17.37
N VAL A 4 -9.33 12.60 17.02
CA VAL A 4 -9.63 11.56 16.02
C VAL A 4 -10.50 10.47 16.67
N PRO A 5 -11.67 10.14 16.11
CA PRO A 5 -12.54 9.11 16.66
C PRO A 5 -11.87 7.73 16.71
N ILE A 6 -12.13 6.98 17.78
CA ILE A 6 -11.62 5.60 17.93
C ILE A 6 -12.01 4.69 16.76
N LEU A 7 -13.16 4.96 16.13
CA LEU A 7 -13.62 4.24 14.94
C LEU A 7 -12.59 4.27 13.80
N LEU A 8 -11.89 5.39 13.58
CA LEU A 8 -10.87 5.48 12.52
C LEU A 8 -9.63 4.65 12.83
N TYR A 9 -9.23 4.54 14.10
CA TYR A 9 -8.15 3.65 14.53
C TYR A 9 -8.53 2.19 14.29
N ILE A 10 -9.73 1.79 14.72
CA ILE A 10 -10.24 0.42 14.53
C ILE A 10 -10.36 0.11 13.04
N ALA A 11 -10.98 1.00 12.26
CA ALA A 11 -11.15 0.84 10.82
C ALA A 11 -9.81 0.67 10.11
N PHE A 12 -8.79 1.45 10.46
CA PHE A 12 -7.47 1.33 9.85
C PHE A 12 -6.75 0.04 10.25
N GLY A 13 -6.87 -0.36 11.52
CA GLY A 13 -6.35 -1.64 12.00
C GLY A 13 -6.96 -2.82 11.23
N LEU A 14 -8.28 -2.85 11.11
CA LEU A 14 -9.01 -3.86 10.32
C LEU A 14 -8.63 -3.81 8.84
N THR A 15 -8.47 -2.63 8.26
CA THR A 15 -8.02 -2.44 6.87
C THR A 15 -6.63 -3.02 6.66
N THR A 16 -5.72 -2.84 7.63
CA THR A 16 -4.37 -3.41 7.57
C THR A 16 -4.41 -4.94 7.65
N VAL A 17 -5.24 -5.50 8.52
CA VAL A 17 -5.45 -6.96 8.60
C VAL A 17 -6.04 -7.51 7.29
N LEU A 18 -7.03 -6.81 6.72
CA LEU A 18 -7.60 -7.14 5.42
C LEU A 18 -6.53 -7.11 4.31
N ALA A 19 -5.65 -6.11 4.31
CA ALA A 19 -4.55 -6.01 3.36
C ALA A 19 -3.63 -7.24 3.45
N VAL A 20 -3.17 -7.58 4.66
CA VAL A 20 -2.31 -8.74 4.87
C VAL A 20 -3.02 -10.02 4.43
N TRP A 21 -4.27 -10.21 4.81
CA TRP A 21 -5.05 -11.40 4.43
C TRP A 21 -5.22 -11.53 2.91
N LEU A 22 -5.67 -10.46 2.23
CA LEU A 22 -5.82 -10.45 0.78
C LEU A 22 -4.48 -10.70 0.06
N PHE A 23 -3.39 -10.09 0.55
CA PHE A 23 -2.07 -10.29 -0.03
C PHE A 23 -1.59 -11.74 0.15
N CYS A 24 -1.79 -12.34 1.33
CA CYS A 24 -1.43 -13.73 1.59
C CYS A 24 -2.18 -14.72 0.67
N ARG A 25 -3.40 -14.40 0.22
CA ARG A 25 -4.11 -15.19 -0.80
C ARG A 25 -3.40 -15.19 -2.16
N ALA A 26 -2.61 -14.16 -2.45
CA ALA A 26 -1.79 -14.11 -3.65
C ALA A 26 -0.46 -14.88 -3.52
N VAL A 27 -0.10 -15.35 -2.31
CA VAL A 27 1.15 -16.08 -2.03
C VAL A 27 0.88 -17.50 -1.48
N PRO A 28 0.16 -18.37 -2.21
CA PRO A 28 -0.39 -19.62 -1.66
C PRO A 28 0.65 -20.55 -1.02
N ARG A 29 1.85 -20.66 -1.61
CA ARG A 29 2.91 -21.57 -1.12
C ARG A 29 3.64 -21.08 0.14
N ARG A 30 3.58 -19.78 0.43
CA ARG A 30 4.36 -19.14 1.50
C ARG A 30 3.50 -18.22 2.37
N ALA A 31 2.18 -18.36 2.30
CA ALA A 31 1.22 -17.47 2.94
C ALA A 31 1.48 -17.32 4.44
N LEU A 32 1.76 -18.42 5.15
CA LEU A 32 2.07 -18.41 6.58
C LEU A 32 3.38 -17.67 6.90
N VAL A 33 4.43 -17.90 6.11
CA VAL A 33 5.74 -17.24 6.29
C VAL A 33 5.63 -15.74 6.04
N VAL A 34 4.92 -15.34 4.98
CA VAL A 34 4.67 -13.93 4.64
C VAL A 34 3.79 -13.28 5.72
N ALA A 35 2.73 -13.95 6.17
CA ALA A 35 1.85 -13.47 7.23
C ALA A 35 2.62 -13.26 8.54
N ALA A 36 3.43 -14.24 8.96
CA ALA A 36 4.24 -14.16 10.17
C ALA A 36 5.28 -13.04 10.09
N GLY A 37 5.96 -12.90 8.94
CA GLY A 37 6.94 -11.83 8.71
C GLY A 37 6.29 -10.44 8.74
N LEU A 38 5.14 -10.27 8.07
CA LEU A 38 4.38 -9.02 8.10
C LEU A 38 3.82 -8.73 9.49
N ALA A 39 3.31 -9.74 10.21
CA ALA A 39 2.80 -9.57 11.56
C ALA A 39 3.91 -9.13 12.52
N LEU A 40 5.07 -9.80 12.50
CA LEU A 40 6.22 -9.42 13.32
C LEU A 40 6.68 -7.99 12.99
N TRP A 41 6.77 -7.65 11.71
CA TRP A 41 7.14 -6.32 11.25
C TRP A 41 6.15 -5.25 11.72
N LEU A 42 4.86 -5.43 11.45
CA LEU A 42 3.81 -4.50 11.82
C LEU A 42 3.68 -4.36 13.34
N LEU A 43 3.82 -5.45 14.11
CA LEU A 43 3.86 -5.38 15.57
C LEU A 43 5.04 -4.55 16.06
N GLY A 44 6.25 -4.77 15.54
CA GLY A 44 7.42 -3.96 15.88
C GLY A 44 7.22 -2.47 15.57
N GLN A 45 6.68 -2.18 14.38
CA GLN A 45 6.35 -0.81 13.96
C GLN A 45 5.27 -0.17 14.82
N GLY A 46 4.28 -0.96 15.26
CA GLY A 46 3.23 -0.51 16.16
C GLY A 46 3.76 -0.19 17.55
N VAL A 47 4.62 -1.04 18.11
CA VAL A 47 5.29 -0.80 19.40
C VAL A 47 6.10 0.50 19.34
N LEU A 48 6.91 0.70 18.28
CA LEU A 48 7.67 1.95 18.10
C LEU A 48 6.74 3.17 18.02
N ALA A 49 5.64 3.08 17.29
CA ALA A 49 4.69 4.19 17.19
C ALA A 49 4.03 4.50 18.56
N LEU A 50 3.73 3.47 19.36
CA LEU A 50 3.14 3.63 20.71
C LEU A 50 4.10 4.25 21.73
N THR A 51 5.42 4.05 21.58
CA THR A 51 6.41 4.74 22.44
C THR A 51 6.63 6.20 22.06
N GLY A 52 5.97 6.69 21.00
CA GLY A 52 6.21 8.03 20.45
C GLY A 52 7.52 8.11 19.66
N PHE A 53 8.10 6.99 19.25
CA PHE A 53 9.38 7.01 18.52
C PHE A 53 9.31 7.89 17.26
N TYR A 54 8.23 7.82 16.49
CA TYR A 54 8.05 8.58 15.25
C TYR A 54 7.65 10.04 15.42
N THR A 55 7.28 10.49 16.63
CA THR A 55 6.86 11.88 16.86
C THR A 55 8.04 12.84 16.99
N ASN A 56 9.27 12.34 17.11
CA ASN A 56 10.47 13.17 16.98
C ASN A 56 10.74 13.49 15.51
N THR A 57 10.16 14.59 15.07
CA THR A 57 10.18 15.06 13.68
C THR A 57 11.47 15.77 13.28
N HIS A 58 12.34 16.16 14.23
CA HIS A 58 13.57 16.90 13.94
C HIS A 58 14.81 16.01 13.74
N ALA A 59 14.70 14.70 13.95
CA ALA A 59 15.81 13.77 13.79
C ALA A 59 16.28 13.67 12.33
N LEU A 60 17.59 13.53 12.13
CA LEU A 60 18.23 13.27 10.83
C LEU A 60 19.02 11.95 10.90
N PRO A 61 18.70 10.95 10.06
CA PRO A 61 17.60 10.92 9.08
C PRO A 61 16.20 10.87 9.75
N PRO A 62 15.11 11.28 9.06
CA PRO A 62 13.76 11.20 9.59
C PRO A 62 13.41 9.78 10.05
N ARG A 63 12.94 9.63 11.28
CA ARG A 63 12.68 8.31 11.88
C ARG A 63 11.68 7.46 11.09
N LEU A 64 10.73 8.09 10.42
CA LEU A 64 9.75 7.42 9.55
C LEU A 64 10.41 6.63 8.41
N LEU A 65 11.68 6.95 8.05
CA LEU A 65 12.46 6.15 7.12
C LEU A 65 12.69 4.72 7.61
N LEU A 66 12.69 4.46 8.93
CA LEU A 66 12.76 3.10 9.46
C LEU A 66 11.47 2.31 9.22
N ALA A 67 10.33 2.98 9.06
CA ALA A 67 9.07 2.33 8.68
C ALA A 67 9.04 2.05 7.17
N VAL A 68 9.52 2.98 6.35
CA VAL A 68 9.42 2.92 4.87
C VAL A 68 10.60 2.20 4.20
N GLY A 69 11.82 2.41 4.68
CA GLY A 69 13.05 1.96 4.04
C GLY A 69 13.15 0.44 3.90
N PRO A 70 13.00 -0.34 4.99
CA PRO A 70 13.08 -1.80 4.92
C PRO A 70 12.10 -2.45 3.94
N PRO A 71 10.79 -2.13 3.92
CA PRO A 71 9.89 -2.75 2.95
C PRO A 71 10.12 -2.27 1.50
N LEU A 72 10.59 -1.02 1.28
CA LEU A 72 11.04 -0.59 -0.05
C LEU A 72 12.29 -1.33 -0.51
N LEU A 73 13.25 -1.59 0.40
CA LEU A 73 14.42 -2.41 0.11
C LEU A 73 14.01 -3.83 -0.27
N VAL A 74 13.06 -4.43 0.45
CA VAL A 74 12.50 -5.75 0.08
C VAL A 74 11.87 -5.70 -1.31
N ALA A 75 11.03 -4.70 -1.61
CA ALA A 75 10.43 -4.55 -2.94
C ALA A 75 11.49 -4.39 -4.05
N LEU A 76 12.55 -3.63 -3.80
CA LEU A 76 13.68 -3.48 -4.72
C LEU A 76 14.41 -4.82 -4.92
N LEU A 77 14.76 -5.51 -3.84
CA LEU A 77 15.44 -6.81 -3.86
C LEU A 77 14.62 -7.87 -4.62
N LEU A 78 13.28 -7.83 -4.51
CA LEU A 78 12.38 -8.69 -5.26
C LEU A 78 12.51 -8.45 -6.78
N VAL A 79 12.71 -7.21 -7.22
CA VAL A 79 12.81 -6.86 -8.65
C VAL A 79 14.22 -7.03 -9.21
N ILE A 80 15.28 -6.80 -8.43
CA ILE A 80 16.66 -6.84 -8.96
C ILE A 80 17.29 -8.24 -8.88
N THR A 81 16.94 -9.06 -7.89
CA THR A 81 17.59 -10.37 -7.69
C THR A 81 16.90 -11.48 -8.48
N PRO A 82 17.63 -12.50 -8.97
CA PRO A 82 17.03 -13.65 -9.66
C PRO A 82 16.03 -14.41 -8.77
N ARG A 83 16.37 -14.60 -7.48
CA ARG A 83 15.49 -15.24 -6.51
C ARG A 83 14.21 -14.45 -6.29
N GLY A 84 14.32 -13.13 -6.15
CA GLY A 84 13.19 -12.22 -6.02
C GLY A 84 12.22 -12.29 -7.21
N ARG A 85 12.76 -12.22 -8.42
CA ARG A 85 11.98 -12.32 -9.67
C ARG A 85 11.25 -13.65 -9.80
N HIS A 86 11.89 -14.73 -9.36
CA HIS A 86 11.26 -16.05 -9.30
C HIS A 86 10.11 -16.08 -8.28
N LEU A 87 10.25 -15.42 -7.13
CA LEU A 87 9.13 -15.27 -6.17
C LEU A 87 7.98 -14.45 -6.77
N LEU A 88 8.26 -13.34 -7.44
CA LEU A 88 7.23 -12.50 -8.10
C LEU A 88 6.47 -13.29 -9.17
N ALA A 89 7.15 -14.18 -9.91
CA ALA A 89 6.53 -15.02 -10.93
C ALA A 89 5.60 -16.10 -10.36
N GLN A 90 5.72 -16.43 -9.06
CA GLN A 90 4.88 -17.43 -8.40
C GLN A 90 3.61 -16.84 -7.77
N LEU A 91 3.46 -15.51 -7.75
CA LEU A 91 2.30 -14.86 -7.18
C LEU A 91 1.09 -14.98 -8.11
N TRP A 92 -0.10 -15.11 -7.54
CA TRP A 92 -1.34 -15.26 -8.31
C TRP A 92 -1.84 -13.90 -8.82
N PRO A 93 -1.84 -13.65 -10.15
CA PRO A 93 -2.12 -12.33 -10.71
C PRO A 93 -3.56 -11.87 -10.50
N ASP A 94 -4.50 -12.79 -10.41
CA ASP A 94 -5.92 -12.51 -10.17
C ASP A 94 -6.18 -12.08 -8.73
N ALA A 95 -5.56 -12.76 -7.76
CA ALA A 95 -5.56 -12.38 -6.35
C ALA A 95 -4.83 -11.06 -6.12
N LEU A 96 -3.70 -10.82 -6.80
CA LEU A 96 -3.03 -9.51 -6.79
C LEU A 96 -3.93 -8.40 -7.35
N THR A 97 -4.68 -8.66 -8.42
CA THR A 97 -5.62 -7.69 -8.98
C THR A 97 -6.70 -7.34 -7.96
N LEU A 98 -7.32 -8.35 -7.32
CA LEU A 98 -8.33 -8.13 -6.28
C LEU A 98 -7.77 -7.45 -5.02
N PHE A 99 -6.51 -7.68 -4.69
CA PHE A 99 -5.87 -7.04 -3.53
C PHE A 99 -5.96 -5.51 -3.57
N HIS A 100 -5.96 -4.90 -4.77
CA HIS A 100 -6.09 -3.45 -4.93
C HIS A 100 -7.40 -2.86 -4.36
N VAL A 101 -8.45 -3.68 -4.14
CA VAL A 101 -9.69 -3.26 -3.46
C VAL A 101 -9.41 -2.65 -2.09
N VAL A 102 -8.34 -3.06 -1.41
CA VAL A 102 -7.96 -2.53 -0.10
C VAL A 102 -7.73 -1.02 -0.08
N ARG A 103 -7.50 -0.41 -1.25
CA ARG A 103 -7.41 1.04 -1.37
C ARG A 103 -8.70 1.76 -0.99
N VAL A 104 -9.87 1.18 -1.27
CA VAL A 104 -11.15 1.81 -0.95
C VAL A 104 -11.29 2.10 0.54
N PRO A 105 -11.14 1.12 1.46
CA PRO A 105 -11.21 1.41 2.90
C PRO A 105 -10.05 2.28 3.39
N VAL A 106 -8.83 2.17 2.80
CA VAL A 106 -7.72 3.09 3.13
C VAL A 106 -8.11 4.53 2.84
N GLU A 107 -8.65 4.81 1.65
CA GLU A 107 -9.05 6.15 1.22
C GLU A 107 -10.20 6.71 2.06
N VAL A 108 -11.17 5.87 2.45
CA VAL A 108 -12.25 6.26 3.37
C VAL A 108 -11.68 6.67 4.73
N VAL A 109 -10.70 5.93 5.26
CA VAL A 109 -10.03 6.31 6.52
C VAL A 109 -9.23 7.60 6.37
N LEU A 110 -8.46 7.75 5.30
CA LEU A 110 -7.67 8.96 5.03
C LEU A 110 -8.57 10.20 4.91
N PHE A 111 -9.71 10.05 4.23
CA PHE A 111 -10.73 11.10 4.16
C PHE A 111 -11.26 11.46 5.55
N GLY A 112 -11.61 10.47 6.37
CA GLY A 112 -12.01 10.70 7.75
C GLY A 112 -10.93 11.43 8.56
N LEU A 113 -9.67 11.02 8.46
CA LEU A 113 -8.54 11.67 9.12
C LEU A 113 -8.35 13.13 8.68
N ALA A 114 -8.65 13.45 7.42
CA ALA A 114 -8.59 14.81 6.92
C ALA A 114 -9.65 15.72 7.55
N GLN A 115 -10.85 15.20 7.83
CA GLN A 115 -11.90 15.95 8.56
C GLN A 115 -11.46 16.32 9.99
N TYR A 116 -10.60 15.50 10.60
CA TYR A 116 -10.01 15.75 11.92
C TYR A 116 -8.61 16.39 11.86
N ARG A 117 -8.24 16.97 10.71
CA ARG A 117 -6.97 17.68 10.47
C ARG A 117 -5.70 16.85 10.72
N ALA A 118 -5.79 15.52 10.71
CA ALA A 118 -4.66 14.62 10.96
C ALA A 118 -3.88 14.24 9.68
N VAL A 119 -4.52 14.42 8.52
CA VAL A 119 -3.97 14.22 7.17
C VAL A 119 -4.43 15.39 6.30
N PRO A 120 -3.64 15.96 5.38
CA PRO A 120 -4.12 17.03 4.50
C PRO A 120 -5.14 16.53 3.48
N THR A 121 -6.09 17.39 3.11
CA THR A 121 -7.06 17.11 2.02
C THR A 121 -6.38 16.76 0.70
N LEU A 122 -5.17 17.29 0.44
CA LEU A 122 -4.41 16.93 -0.77
C LEU A 122 -4.11 15.42 -0.87
N MET A 123 -4.06 14.71 0.27
CA MET A 123 -3.79 13.27 0.34
C MET A 123 -5.05 12.40 0.28
N THR A 124 -6.23 12.99 0.09
CA THR A 124 -7.50 12.27 -0.05
C THR A 124 -7.95 12.26 -1.51
N PHE A 125 -9.02 11.50 -1.79
CA PHE A 125 -9.64 11.47 -3.12
C PHE A 125 -10.29 12.78 -3.57
N GLU A 126 -10.55 13.73 -2.66
CA GLU A 126 -10.96 15.09 -3.01
C GLU A 126 -9.78 15.94 -3.51
N GLY A 127 -8.56 15.56 -3.14
CA GLY A 127 -7.32 16.20 -3.55
C GLY A 127 -6.66 15.49 -4.72
N ARG A 128 -5.43 15.02 -4.49
CA ARG A 128 -4.58 14.41 -5.52
C ARG A 128 -4.46 12.89 -5.41
N ASN A 129 -5.23 12.26 -4.53
CA ASN A 129 -5.16 10.81 -4.29
C ASN A 129 -6.29 10.05 -4.99
N TRP A 130 -6.10 9.73 -6.28
CA TRP A 130 -7.11 8.99 -7.04
C TRP A 130 -6.99 7.46 -6.92
N ASP A 131 -6.26 6.96 -5.92
CA ASP A 131 -6.12 5.51 -5.69
C ASP A 131 -7.46 4.83 -5.41
N ILE A 132 -8.47 5.57 -4.95
CA ILE A 132 -9.84 5.04 -4.80
C ILE A 132 -10.38 4.46 -6.12
N LEU A 133 -10.04 5.06 -7.27
CA LEU A 133 -10.47 4.58 -8.58
C LEU A 133 -9.81 3.25 -8.93
N THR A 134 -8.52 3.10 -8.61
CA THR A 134 -7.82 1.81 -8.76
C THR A 134 -8.47 0.75 -7.88
N GLY A 135 -8.85 1.08 -6.65
CA GLY A 135 -9.55 0.16 -5.75
C GLY A 135 -10.94 -0.25 -6.24
N LEU A 136 -11.74 0.71 -6.71
CA LEU A 136 -13.09 0.46 -7.22
C LEU A 136 -13.10 -0.32 -8.54
N THR A 137 -12.11 -0.09 -9.40
CA THR A 137 -12.00 -0.79 -10.70
C THR A 137 -11.38 -2.18 -10.59
N ALA A 138 -10.73 -2.52 -9.48
CA ALA A 138 -10.06 -3.82 -9.29
C ALA A 138 -10.99 -5.05 -9.46
N PRO A 139 -12.21 -5.11 -8.87
CA PRO A 139 -13.12 -6.24 -9.08
C PRO A 139 -13.61 -6.36 -10.52
N LEU A 140 -13.84 -5.21 -11.18
CA LEU A 140 -14.23 -5.16 -12.59
C LEU A 140 -13.11 -5.72 -13.47
N LEU A 141 -11.87 -5.28 -13.26
CA LEU A 141 -10.70 -5.80 -13.98
C LEU A 141 -10.50 -7.29 -13.70
N TYR A 142 -10.64 -7.73 -12.45
CA TYR A 142 -10.59 -9.14 -12.10
C TYR A 142 -11.61 -9.96 -12.92
N TYR A 143 -12.87 -9.52 -12.94
CA TYR A 143 -13.94 -10.22 -13.63
C TYR A 143 -13.71 -10.25 -15.15
N LEU A 144 -13.38 -9.11 -15.76
CA LEU A 144 -13.23 -9.00 -17.22
C LEU A 144 -11.99 -9.73 -17.75
N VAL A 145 -10.87 -9.72 -17.01
CA VAL A 145 -9.62 -10.36 -17.43
C VAL A 145 -9.60 -11.85 -17.10
N PHE A 146 -9.96 -12.24 -15.88
CA PHE A 146 -9.74 -13.62 -15.41
C PHE A 146 -10.98 -14.50 -15.48
N ARG A 147 -12.20 -13.96 -15.31
CA ARG A 147 -13.44 -14.75 -15.36
C ARG A 147 -14.06 -14.78 -16.77
N ARG A 148 -14.21 -13.62 -17.40
CA ARG A 148 -14.84 -13.50 -18.73
C ARG A 148 -13.87 -13.55 -19.89
N ARG A 149 -12.57 -13.32 -19.65
CA ARG A 149 -11.51 -13.26 -20.68
C ARG A 149 -11.84 -12.28 -21.82
N GLN A 150 -12.57 -11.22 -21.52
CA GLN A 150 -12.94 -10.16 -22.46
C GLN A 150 -11.85 -9.09 -22.59
N LEU A 151 -11.09 -8.88 -21.52
CA LEU A 151 -9.91 -8.04 -21.50
C LEU A 151 -8.65 -8.90 -21.43
N GLY A 152 -7.60 -8.47 -22.12
CA GLY A 152 -6.35 -9.22 -22.22
C GLY A 152 -5.17 -8.54 -21.51
N ARG A 153 -3.98 -9.08 -21.77
CA ARG A 153 -2.68 -8.62 -21.25
C ARG A 153 -2.48 -7.11 -21.32
N ARG A 154 -2.85 -6.46 -22.44
CA ARG A 154 -2.67 -5.02 -22.65
C ARG A 154 -3.49 -4.18 -21.66
N ALA A 155 -4.74 -4.56 -21.42
CA ALA A 155 -5.60 -3.83 -20.49
C ALA A 155 -5.05 -3.92 -19.05
N LEU A 156 -4.64 -5.12 -18.61
CA LEU A 156 -4.07 -5.31 -17.29
C LEU A 156 -2.72 -4.60 -17.13
N LEU A 157 -1.91 -4.53 -18.19
CA LEU A 157 -0.65 -3.78 -18.21
C LEU A 157 -0.90 -2.28 -18.03
N VAL A 158 -1.78 -1.69 -18.85
CA VAL A 158 -2.12 -0.25 -18.76
C VAL A 158 -2.69 0.08 -17.38
N TRP A 159 -3.61 -0.74 -16.87
CA TRP A 159 -4.21 -0.54 -15.55
C TRP A 159 -3.16 -0.56 -14.42
N ASN A 160 -2.20 -1.50 -14.47
CA ASN A 160 -1.11 -1.53 -13.49
C ASN A 160 -0.15 -0.34 -13.62
N LEU A 161 0.14 0.12 -14.83
CA LEU A 161 1.00 1.30 -15.03
C LEU A 161 0.32 2.58 -14.51
N VAL A 162 -0.97 2.75 -14.79
CA VAL A 162 -1.77 3.88 -14.27
C VAL A 162 -1.82 3.81 -12.73
N GLY A 163 -2.17 2.65 -12.17
CA GLY A 163 -2.23 2.46 -10.71
C GLY A 163 -0.88 2.69 -10.01
N LEU A 164 0.23 2.27 -10.62
CA LEU A 164 1.57 2.54 -10.11
C LEU A 164 1.93 4.03 -10.20
N GLY A 165 1.53 4.72 -11.28
CA GLY A 165 1.70 6.17 -11.42
C GLY A 165 0.96 6.94 -10.33
N LEU A 166 -0.30 6.56 -10.04
CA LEU A 166 -1.08 7.15 -8.95
C LEU A 166 -0.44 6.89 -7.58
N LEU A 167 0.06 5.67 -7.34
CA LEU A 167 0.78 5.31 -6.12
C LEU A 167 2.03 6.18 -5.92
N VAL A 168 2.85 6.34 -6.96
CA VAL A 168 4.06 7.18 -6.90
C VAL A 168 3.68 8.63 -6.62
N ASN A 169 2.62 9.14 -7.28
CA ASN A 169 2.10 10.48 -7.04
C ASN A 169 1.71 10.67 -5.56
N ILE A 170 0.91 9.78 -4.96
CA ILE A 170 0.48 9.96 -3.57
C ILE A 170 1.63 9.77 -2.58
N VAL A 171 2.56 8.83 -2.82
CA VAL A 171 3.74 8.63 -1.96
C VAL A 171 4.63 9.87 -1.96
N ALA A 172 4.86 10.51 -3.12
CA ALA A 172 5.62 11.75 -3.19
C ALA A 172 4.96 12.86 -2.36
N HIS A 173 3.66 13.06 -2.52
CA HIS A 173 2.91 14.05 -1.74
C HIS A 173 2.92 13.72 -0.23
N ALA A 174 2.80 12.45 0.13
CA ALA A 174 2.85 12.01 1.51
C ALA A 174 4.19 12.34 2.17
N VAL A 175 5.31 12.04 1.51
CA VAL A 175 6.66 12.35 2.02
C VAL A 175 6.84 13.85 2.20
N LEU A 176 6.40 14.66 1.22
CA LEU A 176 6.51 16.12 1.27
C LEU A 176 5.51 16.78 2.24
N ALA A 177 4.49 16.06 2.72
CA ALA A 177 3.49 16.57 3.66
C ALA A 177 3.72 16.12 5.11
N VAL A 178 4.56 15.11 5.35
CA VAL A 178 4.91 14.67 6.71
C VAL A 178 5.74 15.74 7.40
N PRO A 179 5.42 16.12 8.65
CA PRO A 179 6.16 17.15 9.38
C PRO A 179 7.56 16.61 9.69
N SER A 180 8.53 17.02 8.89
CA SER A 180 9.92 16.59 8.93
C SER A 180 10.79 17.64 8.22
N PRO A 181 12.12 17.58 8.29
CA PRO A 181 12.99 18.48 7.53
C PRO A 181 12.78 18.41 6.01
N LEU A 182 12.10 17.37 5.51
CA LEU A 182 11.76 17.20 4.09
C LEU A 182 10.40 17.80 3.70
N GLN A 183 9.64 18.35 4.65
CA GLN A 183 8.32 18.90 4.39
C GLN A 183 8.39 20.09 3.43
N GLN A 184 7.57 20.05 2.38
CA GLN A 184 7.41 21.12 1.39
C GLN A 184 5.94 21.46 1.11
N LEU A 185 5.01 20.62 1.57
CA LEU A 185 3.57 20.74 1.33
C LEU A 185 2.79 20.69 2.64
N ALA A 186 1.54 21.14 2.58
CA ALA A 186 0.55 21.00 3.66
C ALA A 186 1.00 21.54 5.03
N PHE A 187 1.69 22.68 5.09
CA PHE A 187 2.16 23.27 6.35
C PHE A 187 1.02 23.58 7.33
N GLU A 188 -0.17 23.96 6.84
CA GLU A 188 -1.35 24.25 7.67
C GLU A 188 -2.05 22.99 8.20
N GLN A 189 -1.86 21.85 7.53
CA GLN A 189 -2.49 20.57 7.89
C GLN A 189 -1.56 19.41 7.54
N PRO A 190 -0.44 19.26 8.25
CA PRO A 190 0.58 18.26 7.92
C PRO A 190 0.05 16.83 8.08
N ASN A 191 0.70 15.88 7.42
CA ASN A 191 0.41 14.46 7.55
C ASN A 191 0.97 13.91 8.88
N VAL A 192 0.33 14.26 9.99
CA VAL A 192 0.71 13.83 11.34
C VAL A 192 0.25 12.41 11.65
N ALA A 193 -0.82 11.93 11.01
CA ALA A 193 -1.43 10.65 11.33
C ALA A 193 -0.42 9.48 11.23
N VAL A 194 0.40 9.45 10.18
CA VAL A 194 1.37 8.38 9.92
C VAL A 194 2.46 8.24 11.00
N LEU A 195 2.59 9.21 11.90
CA LEU A 195 3.51 9.15 13.03
C LEU A 195 2.95 8.36 14.23
N TYR A 196 1.67 8.01 14.20
CA TYR A 196 0.98 7.35 15.31
C TYR A 196 0.43 5.99 14.90
N PHE A 197 0.28 5.12 15.89
CA PHE A 197 -0.42 3.86 15.73
C PHE A 197 -1.93 4.08 15.54
N PRO A 198 -2.61 3.32 14.65
CA PRO A 198 -2.08 2.32 13.71
C PRO A 198 -1.71 2.89 12.34
N PHE A 199 -1.91 4.18 12.09
CA PHE A 199 -1.77 4.78 10.76
C PHE A 199 -0.34 4.72 10.20
N GLY A 200 0.68 4.61 11.05
CA GLY A 200 2.05 4.31 10.63
C GLY A 200 2.20 2.97 9.89
N TRP A 201 1.24 2.04 10.01
CA TRP A 201 1.21 0.83 9.19
C TRP A 201 0.91 1.09 7.71
N LEU A 202 0.38 2.27 7.36
CA LEU A 202 0.20 2.67 5.97
C LEU A 202 1.54 2.70 5.23
N PRO A 203 2.52 3.55 5.60
CA PRO A 203 3.84 3.54 4.98
C PRO A 203 4.67 2.29 5.31
N ALA A 204 4.45 1.65 6.47
CA ALA A 204 5.25 0.50 6.89
C ALA A 204 4.87 -0.83 6.20
N GLY A 205 3.62 -0.98 5.76
CA GLY A 205 3.13 -2.27 5.26
C GLY A 205 2.19 -2.15 4.08
N VAL A 206 1.08 -1.42 4.22
CA VAL A 206 0.01 -1.40 3.20
C VAL A 206 0.52 -0.85 1.87
N VAL A 207 1.17 0.31 1.88
CA VAL A 207 1.74 0.95 0.67
C VAL A 207 2.80 0.06 0.00
N PRO A 208 3.79 -0.50 0.74
CA PRO A 208 4.72 -1.46 0.15
C PRO A 208 4.09 -2.72 -0.43
N LEU A 209 3.05 -3.30 0.19
CA LEU A 209 2.36 -4.47 -0.37
C LEU A 209 1.66 -4.12 -1.69
N VAL A 210 1.05 -2.93 -1.74
CA VAL A 210 0.48 -2.34 -2.96
C VAL A 210 1.52 -2.15 -4.05
N LEU A 211 2.71 -1.66 -3.71
CA LEU A 211 3.83 -1.55 -4.64
C LEU A 211 4.24 -2.93 -5.17
N VAL A 212 4.42 -3.91 -4.28
CA VAL A 212 4.80 -5.28 -4.66
C VAL A 212 3.75 -5.92 -5.57
N ALA A 213 2.45 -5.67 -5.34
CA ALA A 213 1.38 -6.18 -6.21
C ALA A 213 1.50 -5.66 -7.65
N HIS A 214 1.73 -4.36 -7.83
CA HIS A 214 1.98 -3.78 -9.16
C HIS A 214 3.27 -4.34 -9.79
N LEU A 215 4.37 -4.40 -9.03
CA LEU A 215 5.66 -4.89 -9.53
C LEU A 215 5.57 -6.36 -9.96
N ALA A 216 4.88 -7.20 -9.20
CA ALA A 216 4.64 -8.59 -9.53
C ALA A 216 3.81 -8.75 -10.81
N ALA A 217 2.69 -8.02 -10.91
CA ALA A 217 1.84 -8.04 -12.09
C ALA A 217 2.62 -7.59 -13.34
N LEU A 218 3.34 -6.47 -13.26
CA LEU A 218 4.16 -5.95 -14.36
C LEU A 218 5.30 -6.91 -14.74
N TRP A 219 5.93 -7.57 -13.77
CA TRP A 219 6.97 -8.58 -14.02
C TRP A 219 6.41 -9.76 -14.82
N GLN A 220 5.26 -10.30 -14.41
CA GLN A 220 4.60 -11.41 -15.10
C GLN A 220 4.12 -11.00 -16.49
N LEU A 221 3.51 -9.82 -16.62
CA LEU A 221 3.00 -9.28 -17.89
C LEU A 221 4.09 -8.92 -18.90
N ARG A 222 5.36 -8.86 -18.51
CA ARG A 222 6.48 -8.70 -19.46
C ARG A 222 6.83 -10.01 -20.17
N GLN A 223 6.48 -11.16 -19.60
CA GLN A 223 6.82 -12.45 -20.18
C GLN A 223 6.00 -12.72 -21.46
N PRO A 224 6.61 -13.23 -22.55
CA PRO A 224 5.93 -13.42 -23.84
C PRO A 224 4.71 -14.34 -23.76
N ALA A 225 4.79 -15.38 -22.93
CA ALA A 225 3.78 -16.42 -22.77
C ALA A 225 2.81 -16.17 -21.61
N TRP A 226 2.56 -14.90 -21.23
CA TRP A 226 1.60 -14.61 -20.17
C TRP A 226 0.17 -14.96 -20.62
N GLU A 227 -0.50 -15.81 -19.85
CA GLU A 227 -1.92 -16.09 -19.96
C GLU A 227 -2.63 -15.76 -18.64
N PRO A 228 -3.93 -15.40 -18.68
CA PRO A 228 -4.73 -15.22 -17.48
C PRO A 228 -4.98 -16.58 -16.80
N ALA A 229 -4.01 -17.02 -16.00
CA ALA A 229 -4.16 -18.12 -15.05
C ALA A 229 -4.62 -17.54 -13.71
N GLY A 230 -5.81 -17.93 -13.25
CA GLY A 230 -6.36 -17.53 -11.96
C GLY A 230 -6.48 -18.72 -11.00
N VAL A 231 -6.89 -18.44 -9.78
CA VAL A 231 -7.31 -19.46 -8.81
C VAL A 231 -8.55 -20.17 -9.38
N ALA A 232 -8.44 -21.48 -9.62
CA ALA A 232 -9.58 -22.32 -9.96
C ALA A 232 -10.63 -22.26 -8.85
#